data_AF-A0A964FKI3-F1
#
_entry.id   AF-A0A964FKI3-F1
#
_cell.length_a   1.000
_cell.length_b   1.000
_cell.length_c   1.000
_cell.angle_alpha   90.00
_cell.angle_beta   90.00
_cell.angle_gamma   90.00
#
_symmetry.space_group_name_H-M   'P 1'
#
loop_
_entity.id
_entity.type
_entity.pdbx_description
1 polymer ?
#
loop_
_entity_poly.entity_id
_entity_poly.type
_entity_poly.pdbx_seq_one_letter_code
_entity_poly.pdbx_strand_id
1 'polypeptide(L)'
;MTENLNENLIMAFRYEDSAIAPVPIAILAEKRSGYHADKDLSDVQQPITSAPPEVRQIIEQVLELEKDKLYMKSPRYISDDILKIIKEAII
;
A
#
# COMPACT_ATOMS: atom_id res chain seq x y z
N MET A 1 -0.73 19.91 59.33
CA MET A 1 -2.14 19.85 58.88
C MET A 1 -2.23 20.76 57.66
N THR A 2 -1.49 20.44 56.59
CA THR A 2 -1.94 19.69 55.40
C THR A 2 -3.13 20.34 54.72
N GLU A 3 -2.88 21.38 53.92
CA GLU A 3 -3.80 21.69 52.83
C GLU A 3 -3.03 21.96 51.52
N ASN A 4 -3.58 21.37 50.48
CA ASN A 4 -3.41 21.64 49.06
C ASN A 4 -2.12 21.17 48.37
N LEU A 5 -2.19 19.93 47.90
CA LEU A 5 -1.22 19.32 47.00
C LEU A 5 -1.98 18.54 45.90
N ASN A 6 -2.95 19.15 45.23
CA ASN A 6 -3.67 18.50 44.11
C ASN A 6 -4.49 19.42 43.19
N GLU A 7 -4.24 20.72 43.14
CA GLU A 7 -4.90 21.60 42.16
C GLU A 7 -3.80 22.39 41.45
N ASN A 8 -3.79 22.37 40.11
CA ASN A 8 -2.86 23.09 39.19
C ASN A 8 -1.71 22.30 38.55
N LEU A 9 -1.93 21.04 38.14
CA LEU A 9 -1.14 20.46 37.03
C LEU A 9 -1.83 20.68 35.66
N ILE A 10 -2.35 21.89 35.45
CA ILE A 10 -2.56 22.39 34.10
C ILE A 10 -1.44 23.39 33.87
N MET A 11 -0.27 22.87 33.47
CA MET A 11 0.73 23.69 32.79
C MET A 11 0.05 24.20 31.52
N ALA A 12 -0.54 25.39 31.62
CA ALA A 12 -0.85 26.17 30.45
C ALA A 12 0.48 26.44 29.75
N PHE A 13 0.82 25.61 28.76
CA PHE A 13 1.78 25.94 27.73
C PHE A 13 1.22 27.15 26.97
N ARG A 14 1.38 28.32 27.56
CA ARG A 14 1.11 29.60 26.91
C ARG A 14 2.26 29.82 25.95
N TYR A 15 1.99 29.60 24.66
CA TYR A 15 2.83 30.14 23.62
C TYR A 15 2.71 31.65 23.70
N GLU A 16 3.83 32.33 23.92
CA GLU A 16 3.90 33.78 23.80
C GLU A 16 3.44 34.18 22.39
N ASP A 17 2.46 35.07 22.32
CA ASP A 17 1.83 35.58 21.08
C ASP A 17 2.75 36.56 20.34
N SER A 18 4.02 36.17 20.19
CA SER A 18 5.07 36.97 19.60
C SER A 18 5.46 36.38 18.25
N ALA A 19 5.04 37.11 17.21
CA ALA A 19 5.38 36.92 15.79
C ALA A 19 4.66 35.79 15.04
N ILE A 20 3.34 35.88 14.91
CA ILE A 20 2.64 35.27 13.77
C ILE A 20 2.89 36.16 12.53
N ALA A 21 4.12 36.19 12.05
CA ALA A 21 4.33 36.53 10.64
C ALA A 21 3.86 35.30 9.85
N PRO A 22 2.93 35.43 8.88
CA PRO A 22 2.55 34.31 8.03
C PRO A 22 3.81 33.86 7.28
N VAL A 23 4.37 32.71 7.66
CA VAL A 23 5.45 32.10 6.90
C VAL A 23 4.89 31.82 5.51
N PRO A 24 5.48 32.38 4.44
CA PRO A 24 4.96 32.19 3.10
C PRO A 24 4.92 30.69 2.78
N ILE A 25 3.75 30.19 2.36
CA ILE A 25 3.46 28.78 2.08
C ILE A 25 4.48 28.16 1.12
N ALA A 26 5.15 28.98 0.29
CA ALA A 26 6.24 28.56 -0.57
C ALA A 26 7.44 27.92 0.17
N ILE A 27 7.68 28.26 1.44
CA ILE A 27 8.75 27.66 2.27
C ILE A 27 8.29 26.32 2.90
N LEU A 28 6.98 26.13 3.09
CA LEU A 28 6.36 24.91 3.62
C LEU A 28 5.91 23.93 2.53
N ALA A 29 5.92 24.35 1.26
CA ALA A 29 5.68 23.45 0.15
C ALA A 29 6.88 22.51 0.03
N GLU A 30 6.81 21.36 0.73
CA GLU A 30 7.64 20.21 0.41
C GLU A 30 7.62 20.06 -1.12
N LYS A 31 8.80 19.99 -1.75
CA LYS A 31 8.86 19.68 -3.18
C LYS A 31 8.07 18.40 -3.36
N ARG A 32 6.93 18.48 -4.05
CA ARG A 32 6.11 17.30 -4.39
C ARG A 32 7.06 16.23 -4.90
N SER A 33 6.98 15.05 -4.31
CA SER A 33 7.86 13.96 -4.68
C SER A 33 7.93 13.83 -6.20
N GLY A 34 9.15 13.80 -6.73
CA GLY A 34 9.40 13.63 -8.17
C GLY A 34 9.05 12.24 -8.68
N TYR A 35 8.40 11.38 -7.89
CA TYR A 35 7.79 10.18 -8.41
C TYR A 35 6.70 10.60 -9.40
N HIS A 36 7.03 10.48 -10.68
CA HIS A 36 6.11 10.62 -11.81
C HIS A 36 4.82 9.86 -11.50
N ALA A 37 3.74 10.59 -11.20
CA ALA A 37 2.46 10.00 -10.80
C ALA A 37 1.74 9.32 -11.98
N ASP A 38 2.10 9.68 -13.22
CA ASP A 38 1.59 9.09 -14.45
C ASP A 38 2.68 8.28 -15.14
N LYS A 39 3.07 7.15 -14.53
CA LYS A 39 3.77 6.11 -15.28
C LYS A 39 2.71 5.14 -15.76
N ASP A 40 2.57 5.00 -17.08
CA ASP A 40 1.67 4.02 -17.66
C ASP A 40 2.02 2.63 -17.11
N LEU A 41 1.12 2.05 -16.31
CA LEU A 41 1.29 0.74 -15.69
C LEU A 41 0.73 -0.37 -16.60
N SER A 42 0.33 -0.04 -17.83
CA SER A 42 -0.16 -1.00 -18.81
C SER A 42 0.82 -2.15 -19.03
N ASP A 43 2.13 -1.87 -19.04
CA ASP A 43 3.20 -2.87 -19.17
C ASP A 43 3.16 -3.92 -18.04
N VAL A 44 2.82 -3.52 -16.81
CA VAL A 44 2.76 -4.43 -15.65
C VAL A 44 1.53 -5.34 -15.73
N GLN A 45 0.48 -4.88 -16.41
CA GLN A 45 -0.77 -5.62 -16.63
C GLN A 45 -0.72 -6.51 -17.88
N GLN A 46 0.38 -6.50 -18.65
CA GLN A 46 0.58 -7.47 -19.72
C GLN A 46 1.25 -8.75 -19.20
N PRO A 47 0.83 -9.94 -19.64
CA PRO A 47 -0.13 -10.20 -20.71
C PRO A 47 -1.59 -10.37 -20.24
N ILE A 48 -1.93 -10.09 -18.97
CA ILE A 48 -3.28 -10.34 -18.40
C ILE A 48 -4.37 -9.67 -19.26
N THR A 49 -4.11 -8.45 -19.73
CA THR A 49 -5.08 -7.69 -20.54
C THR A 49 -5.03 -8.00 -22.03
N SER A 50 -3.91 -8.49 -22.57
CA SER A 50 -3.78 -8.87 -23.98
C SER A 50 -4.04 -10.36 -24.27
N ALA A 51 -4.05 -11.22 -23.25
CA ALA A 51 -4.12 -12.66 -23.41
C ALA A 51 -5.52 -13.14 -23.89
N PRO A 52 -5.59 -14.25 -24.63
CA PRO A 52 -6.84 -14.96 -24.92
C PRO A 52 -7.60 -15.32 -23.63
N PRO A 53 -8.94 -15.43 -23.67
CA PRO A 53 -9.75 -15.62 -22.47
C PRO A 53 -9.37 -16.87 -21.67
N GLU A 54 -9.00 -17.97 -22.32
CA GLU A 54 -8.56 -19.21 -21.67
C GLU A 54 -7.24 -19.01 -20.92
N VAL A 55 -6.29 -18.32 -21.56
CA VAL A 55 -4.98 -18.01 -20.96
C VAL A 55 -5.12 -17.01 -19.82
N ARG A 56 -6.00 -16.02 -19.98
CA ARG A 56 -6.31 -15.04 -18.94
C ARG A 56 -6.89 -15.71 -17.69
N GLN A 57 -7.81 -16.66 -17.85
CA GLN A 57 -8.36 -17.43 -16.73
C GLN A 57 -7.27 -18.21 -15.99
N ILE A 58 -6.34 -18.84 -16.72
CA ILE A 58 -5.19 -19.52 -16.11
C ILE A 58 -4.37 -18.52 -15.28
N ILE A 59 -4.02 -17.36 -15.84
CA ILE A 59 -3.20 -16.35 -15.14
C ILE A 59 -3.92 -15.86 -13.87
N GLU A 60 -5.21 -15.53 -13.95
CA GLU A 60 -5.98 -15.04 -12.80
C GLU A 60 -6.02 -16.09 -11.67
N GLN A 61 -6.27 -17.36 -11.99
CA GLN A 61 -6.30 -18.44 -10.99
C GLN A 61 -4.92 -18.71 -10.37
N VAL A 62 -3.84 -18.62 -11.15
CA VAL A 62 -2.48 -18.76 -10.62
C VAL A 62 -2.13 -17.61 -9.67
N LEU A 63 -2.51 -16.38 -10.02
CA LEU A 63 -2.30 -15.22 -9.15
C LEU A 63 -3.05 -15.34 -7.82
N GLU A 64 -4.28 -15.88 -7.84
CA GLU A 64 -5.04 -16.18 -6.62
C GLU A 64 -4.32 -17.22 -5.75
N LEU A 65 -3.84 -18.32 -6.35
CA LEU A 65 -3.08 -19.35 -5.63
C LEU A 65 -1.79 -18.81 -5.02
N GLU A 66 -1.04 -17.99 -5.75
CA GLU A 66 0.19 -17.39 -5.25
C GLU A 66 -0.09 -16.44 -4.09
N LYS A 67 -1.14 -15.61 -4.22
CA LYS A 67 -1.58 -14.71 -3.16
C LYS A 67 -1.96 -15.48 -1.89
N ASP A 68 -2.68 -16.58 -2.04
CA ASP A 68 -3.08 -17.43 -0.91
C ASP A 68 -1.87 -18.06 -0.20
N LYS A 69 -0.79 -18.33 -0.94
CA LYS A 69 0.44 -18.95 -0.40
C LYS A 69 1.54 -17.94 -0.08
N LEU A 70 1.28 -16.63 -0.16
CA LEU A 70 2.29 -15.58 0.04
C LEU A 70 2.95 -15.63 1.43
N TYR A 71 2.25 -16.17 2.43
CA TYR A 71 2.79 -16.38 3.78
C TYR A 71 3.82 -17.52 3.86
N MET A 72 3.88 -18.39 2.84
CA MET A 72 4.83 -19.50 2.78
C MET A 72 6.10 -19.07 2.05
N LYS A 73 7.25 -19.20 2.72
CA LYS A 73 8.57 -18.96 2.09
C LYS A 73 8.83 -19.86 0.87
N SER A 74 8.27 -21.06 0.87
CA SER A 74 8.30 -21.99 -0.26
C SER A 74 6.92 -22.64 -0.38
N PRO A 75 6.08 -22.19 -1.33
CA PRO A 75 4.77 -22.78 -1.57
C PRO A 75 4.90 -24.27 -1.90
N ARG A 76 4.24 -25.14 -1.13
CA ARG A 76 4.21 -26.57 -1.41
C ARG A 76 3.15 -26.86 -2.48
N TYR A 77 3.47 -27.81 -3.37
CA TYR A 77 2.58 -28.33 -4.43
C TYR A 77 2.07 -27.29 -5.44
N ILE A 78 2.70 -26.12 -5.52
CA ILE A 78 2.27 -25.04 -6.44
C ILE A 78 2.31 -25.50 -7.90
N SER A 79 3.31 -26.30 -8.28
CA SER A 79 3.42 -26.85 -9.63
C SER A 79 2.27 -27.79 -9.98
N ASP A 80 1.83 -28.63 -9.04
CA ASP A 80 0.73 -29.57 -9.25
C ASP A 80 -0.60 -28.82 -9.36
N ASP A 81 -0.80 -27.79 -8.52
CA ASP A 81 -1.98 -26.92 -8.55
C ASP A 81 -2.07 -26.15 -9.88
N ILE A 82 -0.96 -25.59 -10.37
CA ILE A 82 -0.89 -24.91 -11.68
C ILE A 82 -1.20 -25.89 -12.82
N LEU A 83 -0.63 -27.10 -12.79
CA LEU A 83 -0.90 -28.11 -13.82
C LEU A 83 -2.37 -28.52 -13.85
N LYS A 84 -3.01 -28.58 -12.68
CA LYS A 84 -4.45 -28.84 -12.57
C LYS A 84 -5.26 -27.70 -13.21
N ILE A 85 -4.95 -26.44 -12.88
CA ILE A 85 -5.58 -25.25 -13.48
C ILE A 85 -5.50 -25.30 -15.02
N ILE A 86 -4.31 -25.55 -15.55
CA ILE A 86 -4.09 -25.59 -17.01
C ILE A 86 -4.95 -26.68 -17.66
N LYS A 87 -5.03 -27.87 -17.05
CA LYS A 87 -5.86 -28.98 -17.56
C LYS A 87 -7.36 -28.68 -17.49
N GLU A 88 -7.81 -27.93 -16.50
CA GLU A 88 -9.22 -27.54 -16.36
C GLU A 88 -9.61 -26.43 -17.34
N ALA A 89 -8.67 -25.54 -17.68
CA ALA A 89 -8.90 -24.46 -18.63
C ALA A 89 -8.83 -24.90 -20.11
N ILE A 90 -8.06 -25.96 -20.41
CA ILE A 90 -7.91 -26.53 -21.75
C ILE A 90 -8.71 -27.84 -21.81
N ILE A 91 -10.02 -27.73 -22.02
CA ILE A 91 -10.93 -28.86 -22.21
C ILE A 91 -10.92 -29.31 -23.68
#